data_AF-A0YI73-F1
#
_entry.id   AF-A0YI73-F1
#
_cell.length_a   1.000
_cell.length_b   1.000
_cell.length_c   1.000
_cell.angle_alpha   90.00
_cell.angle_beta   90.00
_cell.angle_gamma   90.00
#
_symmetry.space_group_name_H-M   'P 1'
#
loop_
_entity.id
_entity.type
_entity.pdbx_description
1 polymer ?
#
loop_
_entity_poly.entity_id
_entity_poly.type
_entity_poly.pdbx_seq_one_letter_code
_entity_poly.pdbx_strand_id
1 'polypeptide(L)'
;MRPRQGLIETFSTFVTFTEDYFDRWMSDSKLRRSMDRCLKTQPKPPVSEKFWVHFWHKKWQTSSSEAQGHLLAYLQEACYWSAHKTVNAGFAGLHLSIADLFQIALTQAERILKGFNPDRGSTLKDYASVAFKSIIRDLLRQRRETDICSDWALLRKLSQKRLRESLQNAGINDEEQLEQYILAWTGFKTLYVPTQATGTRQLNKPDPDTWEAIAKFYNIERETQLSPKTTPASPATLERSLTQCAKWARLYLYPTVGSLNIAKSDSDTREIVEDLADPNEPMLAELIAEEENQDRQTQQVQLKHTLTTALERLKPDVLEILRLYYEQGLTQQDIAQQLDMKQYTVSRRLTKARETLLKALAQWTQNALDGELTSEAIAQISTLLEEWLYSYSWK
;
A
#
# COMPACT_ATOMS: atom_id res chain seq x y z
N MET A 1 36.90 4.96 -13.48
CA MET A 1 37.74 4.03 -12.70
C MET A 1 38.95 3.58 -13.52
N ARG A 2 40.17 3.77 -13.02
CA ARG A 2 41.41 3.27 -13.66
C ARG A 2 41.49 1.74 -13.50
N PRO A 3 41.84 0.97 -14.56
CA PRO A 3 42.04 -0.47 -14.45
C PRO A 3 43.25 -0.79 -13.57
N ARG A 4 43.13 -1.82 -12.72
CA ARG A 4 44.22 -2.28 -11.86
C ARG A 4 45.29 -2.98 -12.68
N GLN A 5 46.54 -2.85 -12.25
CA GLN A 5 47.70 -3.43 -12.92
C GLN A 5 48.39 -4.44 -12.01
N GLY A 6 48.47 -5.67 -12.48
CA GLY A 6 49.16 -6.76 -11.80
C GLY A 6 48.33 -7.48 -10.74
N LEU A 7 48.84 -8.64 -10.32
CA LEU A 7 48.12 -9.58 -9.48
C LEU A 7 47.87 -9.04 -8.07
N ILE A 8 48.86 -8.37 -7.48
CA ILE A 8 48.74 -7.84 -6.12
C ILE A 8 47.58 -6.84 -6.06
N GLU A 9 47.59 -5.83 -6.93
CA GLU A 9 46.53 -4.82 -6.96
C GLU A 9 45.15 -5.46 -7.19
N THR A 10 45.06 -6.39 -8.15
CA THR A 10 43.78 -7.04 -8.52
C THR A 10 43.19 -7.87 -7.38
N PHE A 11 44.03 -8.56 -6.60
CA PHE A 11 43.59 -9.46 -5.53
C PHE A 11 43.66 -8.86 -4.13
N SER A 12 44.09 -7.60 -3.97
CA SER A 12 44.23 -6.97 -2.64
C SER A 12 43.69 -5.55 -2.53
N THR A 13 42.97 -5.04 -3.52
CA THR A 13 42.39 -3.69 -3.46
C THR A 13 40.89 -3.68 -3.59
N PHE A 14 40.28 -2.70 -2.92
CA PHE A 14 38.86 -2.43 -2.91
C PHE A 14 38.59 -1.02 -3.41
N VAL A 15 37.42 -0.85 -4.04
CA VAL A 15 37.00 0.45 -4.54
C VAL A 15 36.63 1.36 -3.36
N THR A 16 36.96 2.64 -3.44
CA THR A 16 36.42 3.68 -2.57
C THR A 16 35.56 4.65 -3.38
N PHE A 17 34.52 5.16 -2.75
CA PHE A 17 33.62 6.15 -3.33
C PHE A 17 33.75 7.47 -2.58
N THR A 18 33.70 8.57 -3.33
CA THR A 18 33.54 9.93 -2.83
C THR A 18 32.40 10.55 -3.60
N GLU A 19 31.35 11.02 -2.90
CA GLU A 19 30.16 11.63 -3.51
C GLU A 19 29.58 10.77 -4.66
N ASP A 20 29.48 9.44 -4.42
CA ASP A 20 29.00 8.40 -5.36
C ASP A 20 29.89 8.08 -6.58
N TYR A 21 30.98 8.80 -6.78
CA TYR A 21 31.93 8.51 -7.86
C TYR A 21 33.11 7.67 -7.37
N PHE A 22 33.75 6.99 -8.32
CA PHE A 22 35.01 6.30 -8.05
C PHE A 22 36.06 7.31 -7.59
N ASP A 23 36.65 7.07 -6.42
CA ASP A 23 37.76 7.87 -5.89
C ASP A 23 39.10 7.19 -6.18
N ARG A 24 39.38 6.06 -5.51
CA ARG A 24 40.64 5.33 -5.66
C ARG A 24 40.53 3.85 -5.31
N TRP A 25 41.62 3.15 -5.54
CA TRP A 25 41.83 1.78 -5.05
C TRP A 25 42.49 1.81 -3.68
N MET A 26 41.84 1.23 -2.68
CA MET A 26 42.39 1.08 -1.34
C MET A 26 42.93 -0.33 -1.15
N SER A 27 44.23 -0.45 -0.81
CA SER A 27 44.86 -1.74 -0.58
C SER A 27 44.54 -2.27 0.81
N ASP A 28 44.06 -3.51 0.89
CA ASP A 28 44.01 -4.29 2.11
C ASP A 28 45.40 -4.83 2.42
N SER A 29 45.95 -4.46 3.59
CA SER A 29 47.32 -4.82 3.97
C SER A 29 47.50 -6.32 4.23
N LYS A 30 46.45 -7.01 4.69
CA LYS A 30 46.48 -8.46 4.96
C LYS A 30 46.48 -9.24 3.65
N LEU A 31 45.56 -8.91 2.74
CA LEU A 31 45.49 -9.54 1.42
C LEU A 31 46.75 -9.25 0.61
N ARG A 32 47.27 -8.02 0.66
CA ARG A 32 48.52 -7.68 -0.04
C ARG A 32 49.69 -8.56 0.42
N ARG A 33 49.90 -8.67 1.74
CA ARG A 33 50.95 -9.54 2.31
C ARG A 33 50.73 -11.01 1.98
N SER A 34 49.48 -11.47 1.97
CA SER A 34 49.12 -12.84 1.58
C SER A 34 49.52 -13.11 0.13
N MET A 35 49.15 -12.22 -0.80
CA MET A 35 49.48 -12.34 -2.21
C MET A 35 51.00 -12.28 -2.45
N ASP A 36 51.68 -11.33 -1.81
CA ASP A 36 53.15 -11.20 -1.86
C ASP A 36 53.85 -12.48 -1.38
N ARG A 37 53.36 -13.10 -0.30
CA ARG A 37 53.87 -14.36 0.21
C ARG A 37 53.69 -15.47 -0.82
N CYS A 38 52.49 -15.64 -1.35
CA CYS A 38 52.19 -16.67 -2.33
C CYS A 38 53.05 -16.54 -3.61
N LEU A 39 53.34 -15.31 -4.05
CA LEU A 39 54.22 -15.05 -5.19
C LEU A 39 55.68 -15.39 -4.89
N LYS A 40 56.18 -15.12 -3.67
CA LYS A 40 57.57 -15.40 -3.26
C LYS A 40 57.83 -16.87 -2.97
N THR A 41 56.84 -17.62 -2.51
CA THR A 41 57.00 -19.05 -2.15
C THR A 41 57.09 -19.96 -3.38
N GLN A 42 56.73 -19.48 -4.58
CA GLN A 42 56.77 -20.27 -5.80
C GLN A 42 58.04 -19.96 -6.63
N PRO A 43 58.83 -20.95 -7.07
CA PRO A 43 60.05 -20.72 -7.86
C PRO A 43 59.78 -20.02 -9.20
N LYS A 44 58.57 -20.20 -9.74
CA LYS A 44 58.10 -19.56 -10.98
C LYS A 44 56.61 -19.25 -10.82
N PRO A 45 56.26 -18.11 -10.19
CA PRO A 45 54.87 -17.80 -9.92
C PRO A 45 54.12 -17.61 -11.24
N PRO A 46 52.96 -18.26 -11.42
CA PRO A 46 52.14 -18.06 -12.60
C PRO A 46 51.63 -16.62 -12.62
N VAL A 47 51.89 -15.92 -13.73
CA VAL A 47 51.48 -14.51 -13.93
C VAL A 47 49.99 -14.42 -14.32
N SER A 48 49.37 -15.56 -14.64
CA SER A 48 47.98 -15.62 -15.12
C SER A 48 46.96 -15.37 -14.00
N GLU A 49 46.10 -14.36 -14.17
CA GLU A 49 44.94 -14.13 -13.30
C GLU A 49 44.05 -15.38 -13.17
N LYS A 50 43.86 -16.12 -14.27
CA LYS A 50 43.01 -17.32 -14.31
C LYS A 50 43.49 -18.39 -13.32
N PHE A 51 44.81 -18.56 -13.20
CA PHE A 51 45.38 -19.48 -12.23
C PHE A 51 45.03 -19.06 -10.78
N TRP A 52 45.22 -17.78 -10.45
CA TRP A 52 44.98 -17.28 -9.10
C TRP A 52 43.49 -17.29 -8.74
N VAL A 53 42.60 -16.99 -9.68
CA VAL A 53 41.16 -17.19 -9.50
C VAL A 53 40.85 -18.64 -9.14
N HIS A 54 41.39 -19.61 -9.89
CA HIS A 54 41.17 -21.04 -9.61
C HIS A 54 41.73 -21.46 -8.26
N PHE A 55 42.93 -21.01 -7.93
CA PHE A 55 43.59 -21.27 -6.66
C PHE A 55 42.78 -20.76 -5.47
N TRP A 56 42.34 -19.49 -5.53
CA TRP A 56 41.55 -18.90 -4.46
C TRP A 56 40.14 -19.48 -4.41
N HIS A 57 39.51 -19.80 -5.55
CA HIS A 57 38.20 -20.46 -5.58
C HIS A 57 38.23 -21.83 -4.90
N LYS A 58 39.25 -22.66 -5.18
CA LYS A 58 39.47 -23.93 -4.49
C LYS A 58 39.68 -23.76 -2.98
N LYS A 59 40.50 -22.79 -2.56
CA LYS A 59 40.71 -22.51 -1.13
C LYS A 59 39.47 -21.96 -0.44
N TRP A 60 38.64 -21.21 -1.16
CA TRP A 60 37.40 -20.67 -0.63
C TRP A 60 36.35 -21.77 -0.42
N GLN A 61 36.30 -22.79 -1.28
CA GLN A 61 35.46 -23.98 -1.09
C GLN A 61 35.79 -24.74 0.20
N THR A 62 37.03 -24.64 0.70
CA THR A 62 37.45 -25.18 2.01
C THR A 62 37.27 -24.18 3.16
N SER A 63 36.39 -23.18 2.99
CA SER A 63 36.04 -22.15 4.00
C SER A 63 37.16 -21.21 4.44
N SER A 64 38.08 -20.85 3.53
CA SER A 64 39.12 -19.86 3.81
C SER A 64 38.59 -18.41 3.67
N SER A 65 38.60 -17.65 4.78
CA SER A 65 38.23 -16.23 4.79
C SER A 65 39.20 -15.34 3.99
N GLU A 66 40.48 -15.69 3.94
CA GLU A 66 41.47 -14.98 3.12
C GLU A 66 41.19 -15.17 1.63
N ALA A 67 40.85 -16.39 1.21
CA ALA A 67 40.49 -16.68 -0.17
C ALA A 67 39.22 -15.92 -0.60
N GLN A 68 38.23 -15.81 0.29
CA GLN A 68 37.06 -14.98 0.06
C GLN A 68 37.45 -13.51 -0.16
N GLY A 69 38.30 -12.95 0.70
CA GLY A 69 38.79 -11.57 0.56
C GLY A 69 39.47 -11.32 -0.78
N HIS A 70 40.34 -12.23 -1.23
CA HIS A 70 40.99 -12.14 -2.54
C HIS A 70 40.00 -12.19 -3.71
N LEU A 71 38.99 -13.06 -3.66
CA LEU A 71 37.96 -13.15 -4.69
C LEU A 71 37.05 -11.91 -4.70
N LEU A 72 36.70 -11.36 -3.52
CA LEU A 72 35.94 -10.12 -3.43
C LEU A 72 36.70 -8.92 -3.99
N ALA A 73 38.00 -8.81 -3.71
CA ALA A 73 38.88 -7.83 -4.33
C ALA A 73 38.92 -7.99 -5.86
N TYR A 74 39.02 -9.23 -6.34
CA TYR A 74 39.02 -9.53 -7.78
C TYR A 74 37.73 -9.07 -8.47
N LEU A 75 36.57 -9.26 -7.82
CA LEU A 75 35.25 -8.96 -8.38
C LEU A 75 34.87 -7.47 -8.40
N GLN A 76 35.62 -6.60 -7.71
CA GLN A 76 35.32 -5.16 -7.59
C GLN A 76 35.07 -4.50 -8.95
N GLU A 77 35.95 -4.73 -9.93
CA GLU A 77 35.84 -4.10 -11.25
C GLU A 77 34.60 -4.55 -12.01
N ALA A 78 34.32 -5.85 -12.00
CA ALA A 78 33.15 -6.43 -12.67
C ALA A 78 31.84 -5.91 -12.06
N CYS A 79 31.80 -5.75 -10.73
CA CYS A 79 30.65 -5.19 -10.02
C CYS A 79 30.48 -3.69 -10.36
N TYR A 80 31.54 -2.89 -10.22
CA TYR A 80 31.52 -1.44 -10.49
C TYR A 80 31.03 -1.12 -11.89
N TRP A 81 31.61 -1.77 -12.92
CA TRP A 81 31.20 -1.50 -14.29
C TRP A 81 29.77 -1.97 -14.59
N SER A 82 29.27 -2.98 -13.88
CA SER A 82 27.86 -3.42 -14.01
C SER A 82 26.91 -2.38 -13.42
N ALA A 83 27.25 -1.82 -12.25
CA ALA A 83 26.50 -0.72 -11.63
C ALA A 83 26.55 0.56 -12.48
N HIS A 84 27.75 1.02 -12.84
CA HIS A 84 27.95 2.23 -13.64
C HIS A 84 27.25 2.18 -15.00
N LYS A 85 27.33 1.05 -15.73
CA LYS A 85 26.59 0.89 -17.01
C LYS A 85 25.08 0.92 -16.82
N THR A 86 24.58 0.48 -15.66
CA THR A 86 23.16 0.49 -15.36
C THR A 86 22.67 1.92 -15.09
N VAL A 87 23.42 2.69 -14.28
CA VAL A 87 23.12 4.09 -14.01
C VAL A 87 23.20 4.93 -15.31
N ASN A 88 24.28 4.81 -16.07
CA ASN A 88 24.45 5.57 -17.32
C ASN A 88 23.43 5.22 -18.41
N ALA A 89 22.84 4.03 -18.35
CA ALA A 89 21.75 3.66 -19.26
C ALA A 89 20.38 4.22 -18.81
N GLY A 90 20.35 5.06 -17.76
CA GLY A 90 19.14 5.70 -17.24
C GLY A 90 18.25 4.76 -16.42
N PHE A 91 18.80 3.68 -15.85
CA PHE A 91 18.03 2.68 -15.10
C PHE A 91 18.00 2.90 -13.59
N ALA A 92 18.81 3.82 -13.07
CA ALA A 92 18.69 4.27 -11.69
C ALA A 92 17.69 5.43 -11.67
N GLY A 93 16.63 5.30 -10.86
CA GLY A 93 15.78 6.44 -10.53
C GLY A 93 16.57 7.48 -9.70
N LEU A 94 15.90 8.55 -9.28
CA LEU A 94 16.49 9.62 -8.46
C LEU A 94 17.07 9.15 -7.11
N HIS A 95 16.91 7.88 -6.72
CA HIS A 95 17.15 7.40 -5.35
C HIS A 95 18.22 6.32 -5.18
N LEU A 96 18.79 5.75 -6.26
CA LEU A 96 19.83 4.72 -6.15
C LEU A 96 21.11 5.16 -6.86
N SER A 97 22.17 5.40 -6.09
CA SER A 97 23.45 5.82 -6.63
C SER A 97 24.26 4.65 -7.21
N ILE A 98 25.37 4.96 -7.89
CA ILE A 98 26.32 3.93 -8.33
C ILE A 98 26.87 3.15 -7.12
N ALA A 99 27.14 3.83 -6.01
CA ALA A 99 27.65 3.21 -4.79
C ALA A 99 26.62 2.26 -4.18
N ASP A 100 25.34 2.64 -4.14
CA ASP A 100 24.26 1.76 -3.65
C ASP A 100 24.15 0.49 -4.47
N LEU A 101 24.04 0.62 -5.80
CA LEU A 101 23.95 -0.53 -6.70
C LEU A 101 25.19 -1.42 -6.58
N PHE A 102 26.37 -0.81 -6.45
CA PHE A 102 27.62 -1.53 -6.25
C PHE A 102 27.60 -2.34 -4.95
N GLN A 103 27.25 -1.72 -3.82
CA GLN A 103 27.23 -2.38 -2.52
C GLN A 103 26.21 -3.52 -2.50
N ILE A 104 24.99 -3.26 -2.95
CA ILE A 104 23.94 -4.27 -2.97
C ILE A 104 24.33 -5.44 -3.87
N ALA A 105 24.86 -5.18 -5.07
CA ALA A 105 25.31 -6.23 -5.96
C ALA A 105 26.48 -7.03 -5.33
N LEU A 106 27.43 -6.36 -4.69
CA LEU A 106 28.59 -7.01 -4.07
C LEU A 106 28.19 -7.94 -2.90
N THR A 107 27.10 -7.64 -2.17
CA THR A 107 26.57 -8.57 -1.14
C THR A 107 26.20 -9.95 -1.72
N GLN A 108 25.90 -10.02 -3.02
CA GLN A 108 25.56 -11.26 -3.72
C GLN A 108 26.79 -11.98 -4.31
N ALA A 109 28.01 -11.50 -4.05
CA ALA A 109 29.23 -12.09 -4.58
C ALA A 109 29.41 -13.55 -4.16
N GLU A 110 29.02 -13.92 -2.94
CA GLU A 110 29.08 -15.31 -2.48
C GLU A 110 28.20 -16.23 -3.36
N ARG A 111 26.97 -15.79 -3.68
CA ARG A 111 26.06 -16.52 -4.57
C ARG A 111 26.65 -16.68 -5.97
N ILE A 112 27.34 -15.67 -6.49
CA ILE A 112 28.04 -15.73 -7.77
C ILE A 112 29.18 -16.75 -7.71
N LEU A 113 29.99 -16.72 -6.65
CA LEU A 113 31.11 -17.65 -6.49
C LEU A 113 30.64 -19.11 -6.35
N LYS A 114 29.49 -19.36 -5.69
CA LYS A 114 28.85 -20.70 -5.63
C LYS A 114 28.41 -21.21 -7.00
N GLY A 115 27.91 -20.31 -7.86
CA GLY A 115 27.45 -20.66 -9.22
C GLY A 115 28.56 -20.76 -10.26
N PHE A 116 29.77 -20.28 -9.95
CA PHE A 116 30.90 -20.26 -10.88
C PHE A 116 31.58 -21.63 -10.97
N ASN A 117 31.82 -22.08 -12.21
CA ASN A 117 32.60 -23.28 -12.50
C ASN A 117 33.84 -22.90 -13.34
N PRO A 118 35.07 -23.03 -12.78
CA PRO A 118 36.33 -22.70 -13.47
C PRO A 118 36.60 -23.51 -14.74
N ASP A 119 36.01 -24.70 -14.88
CA ASP A 119 36.30 -25.64 -15.98
C ASP A 119 35.47 -25.35 -17.24
N ARG A 120 34.44 -24.49 -17.15
CA ARG A 120 33.54 -24.14 -18.28
C ARG A 120 34.11 -23.09 -19.25
N GLY A 121 35.41 -22.79 -19.18
CA GLY A 121 36.13 -21.94 -20.15
C GLY A 121 35.96 -20.43 -19.98
N SER A 122 34.86 -19.94 -19.40
CA SER A 122 34.65 -18.50 -19.14
C SER A 122 35.52 -17.98 -17.99
N THR A 123 36.02 -16.74 -18.09
CA THR A 123 36.71 -16.10 -16.95
C THR A 123 35.70 -15.74 -15.86
N LEU A 124 36.15 -15.68 -14.59
CA LEU A 124 35.29 -15.26 -13.48
C LEU A 124 34.79 -13.82 -13.66
N LYS A 125 35.60 -12.92 -14.25
CA LYS A 125 35.19 -11.54 -14.56
C LYS A 125 33.98 -11.53 -15.50
N ASP A 126 34.03 -12.27 -16.60
CA ASP A 126 32.95 -12.29 -17.60
C ASP A 126 31.66 -12.87 -17.01
N TYR A 127 31.78 -14.01 -16.31
CA TYR A 127 30.66 -14.64 -15.63
C TYR A 127 30.03 -13.70 -14.59
N ALA A 128 30.86 -13.08 -13.74
CA ALA A 128 30.39 -12.18 -12.70
C ALA A 128 29.77 -10.91 -13.29
N SER A 129 30.30 -10.34 -14.38
CA SER A 129 29.69 -9.19 -15.06
C SER A 129 28.26 -9.48 -15.54
N VAL A 130 28.01 -10.68 -16.09
CA VAL A 130 26.65 -11.09 -16.48
C VAL A 130 25.77 -11.27 -15.24
N ALA A 131 26.28 -11.92 -14.20
CA ALA A 131 25.53 -12.19 -12.97
C ALA A 131 25.16 -10.91 -12.21
N PHE A 132 26.12 -10.01 -11.97
CA PHE A 132 25.89 -8.70 -11.33
C PHE A 132 24.89 -7.87 -12.13
N LYS A 133 24.99 -7.84 -13.46
CA LYS A 133 24.01 -7.17 -14.32
C LYS A 133 22.60 -7.75 -14.14
N SER A 134 22.45 -9.07 -14.00
CA SER A 134 21.13 -9.67 -13.74
C SER A 134 20.60 -9.25 -12.37
N ILE A 135 21.42 -9.38 -11.32
CA ILE A 135 21.08 -9.06 -9.93
C ILE A 135 20.61 -7.61 -9.81
N ILE A 136 21.38 -6.67 -10.35
CA ILE A 136 21.06 -5.24 -10.32
C ILE A 136 19.71 -4.99 -11.03
N ARG A 137 19.49 -5.62 -12.19
CA ARG A 137 18.23 -5.45 -12.93
C ARG A 137 17.04 -6.07 -12.21
N ASP A 138 17.23 -7.20 -11.53
CA ASP A 138 16.16 -7.83 -10.75
C ASP A 138 15.80 -6.98 -9.52
N LEU A 139 16.79 -6.38 -8.86
CA LEU A 139 16.55 -5.44 -7.77
C LEU A 139 15.76 -4.22 -8.23
N LEU A 140 16.18 -3.61 -9.32
CA LEU A 140 15.50 -2.45 -9.88
C LEU A 140 14.07 -2.79 -10.33
N ARG A 141 13.82 -4.03 -10.78
CA ARG A 141 12.46 -4.51 -11.11
C ARG A 141 11.60 -4.65 -9.85
N GLN A 142 12.15 -5.25 -8.80
CA GLN A 142 11.45 -5.48 -7.53
C GLN A 142 11.08 -4.15 -6.85
N ARG A 143 11.95 -3.15 -6.93
CA ARG A 143 11.71 -1.81 -6.35
C ARG A 143 10.84 -0.91 -7.21
N ARG A 144 10.27 -1.41 -8.32
CA ARG A 144 9.41 -0.65 -9.25
C ARG A 144 10.10 0.57 -9.90
N GLU A 145 11.40 0.77 -9.67
CA GLU A 145 12.23 1.83 -10.27
C GLU A 145 12.63 1.52 -11.72
N THR A 146 12.19 0.39 -12.28
CA THR A 146 12.38 0.09 -13.69
C THR A 146 11.10 -0.35 -14.35
N ASP A 147 10.68 0.43 -15.34
CA ASP A 147 10.39 -0.24 -16.60
C ASP A 147 11.34 0.23 -17.71
N ILE A 148 12.40 -0.58 -17.87
CA ILE A 148 13.33 -0.59 -19.01
C ILE A 148 12.60 -1.19 -20.22
N CYS A 149 11.39 -0.72 -20.51
CA CYS A 149 10.74 -1.05 -21.74
C CYS A 149 10.02 0.15 -22.31
N SER A 150 10.24 0.38 -23.60
CA SER A 150 9.56 1.46 -24.31
C SER A 150 8.05 1.27 -24.19
N ASP A 151 7.27 2.33 -24.38
CA ASP A 151 5.80 2.29 -24.36
C ASP A 151 5.26 1.09 -25.17
N TRP A 152 5.89 0.81 -26.30
CA TRP A 152 5.58 -0.31 -27.20
C TRP A 152 5.93 -1.68 -26.63
N ALA A 153 7.08 -1.80 -25.96
CA ALA A 153 7.48 -3.03 -25.29
C ALA A 153 6.63 -3.31 -24.04
N LEU A 154 6.14 -2.27 -23.36
CA LEU A 154 5.17 -2.39 -22.26
C LEU A 154 3.86 -2.94 -22.80
N LEU A 155 3.28 -2.28 -23.82
CA LEU A 155 2.02 -2.70 -24.44
C LEU A 155 2.05 -4.17 -24.89
N ARG A 156 3.14 -4.66 -25.48
CA ARG A 156 3.23 -6.06 -25.94
C ARG A 156 3.23 -7.07 -24.79
N LYS A 157 3.80 -6.71 -23.63
CA LYS A 157 3.88 -7.57 -22.44
C LYS A 157 2.60 -7.59 -21.62
N LEU A 158 1.75 -6.57 -21.75
CA LEU A 158 0.49 -6.51 -21.03
C LEU A 158 -0.42 -7.69 -21.38
N SER A 159 -1.23 -8.12 -20.41
CA SER A 159 -2.39 -8.96 -20.66
C SER A 159 -3.60 -8.06 -20.85
N GLN A 160 -4.62 -8.55 -21.58
CA GLN A 160 -5.87 -7.82 -21.79
C GLN A 160 -6.52 -7.44 -20.44
N LYS A 161 -6.49 -8.34 -19.45
CA LYS A 161 -6.96 -8.08 -18.09
C LYS A 161 -6.26 -6.87 -17.45
N ARG A 162 -4.93 -6.85 -17.46
CA ARG A 162 -4.14 -5.75 -16.87
C ARG A 162 -4.33 -4.42 -17.60
N LEU A 163 -4.50 -4.47 -18.93
CA LEU A 163 -4.81 -3.28 -19.70
C LEU A 163 -6.18 -2.70 -19.31
N ARG A 164 -7.21 -3.56 -19.22
CA ARG A 164 -8.55 -3.14 -18.76
C ARG A 164 -8.51 -2.52 -17.36
N GLU A 165 -7.85 -3.18 -16.42
CA GLU A 165 -7.68 -2.66 -15.05
C GLU A 165 -6.99 -1.28 -15.06
N SER A 166 -5.97 -1.08 -15.89
CA SER A 166 -5.28 0.21 -15.99
C SER A 166 -6.14 1.31 -16.63
N LEU A 167 -7.00 0.98 -17.59
CA LEU A 167 -7.91 1.94 -18.23
C LEU A 167 -9.04 2.35 -17.28
N GLN A 168 -9.59 1.40 -16.53
CA GLN A 168 -10.59 1.66 -15.50
C GLN A 168 -10.01 2.54 -14.37
N ASN A 169 -8.78 2.26 -13.94
CA ASN A 169 -8.09 3.09 -12.96
C ASN A 169 -7.84 4.52 -13.47
N ALA A 170 -7.65 4.71 -14.78
CA ALA A 170 -7.54 6.01 -15.42
C ALA A 170 -8.88 6.76 -15.59
N GLY A 171 -10.00 6.17 -15.16
CA GLY A 171 -11.34 6.76 -15.22
C GLY A 171 -12.15 6.42 -16.48
N ILE A 172 -11.67 5.51 -17.33
CA ILE A 172 -12.42 5.03 -18.50
C ILE A 172 -13.31 3.87 -18.04
N ASN A 173 -14.54 4.19 -17.65
CA ASN A 173 -15.54 3.23 -17.19
C ASN A 173 -16.63 2.93 -18.24
N ASP A 174 -16.62 3.64 -19.37
CA ASP A 174 -17.52 3.37 -20.48
C ASP A 174 -17.06 2.12 -21.24
N GLU A 175 -17.92 1.10 -21.27
CA GLU A 175 -17.63 -0.20 -21.87
C GLU A 175 -17.34 -0.08 -23.37
N GLU A 176 -18.02 0.83 -24.09
CA GLU A 176 -17.76 1.04 -25.51
C GLU A 176 -16.36 1.61 -25.76
N GLN A 177 -15.90 2.52 -24.90
CA GLN A 177 -14.55 3.08 -24.99
C GLN A 177 -13.48 2.07 -24.60
N LEU A 178 -13.73 1.26 -23.56
CA LEU A 178 -12.83 0.18 -23.16
C LEU A 178 -12.60 -0.82 -24.31
N GLU A 179 -13.67 -1.26 -24.97
CA GLU A 179 -13.55 -2.19 -26.10
C GLU A 179 -12.84 -1.58 -27.31
N GLN A 180 -13.01 -0.27 -27.57
CA GLN A 180 -12.23 0.44 -28.60
C GLN A 180 -10.72 0.40 -28.32
N TYR A 181 -10.30 0.68 -27.09
CA TYR A 181 -8.88 0.63 -26.70
C TYR A 181 -8.34 -0.81 -26.72
N ILE A 182 -9.12 -1.80 -26.29
CA ILE A 182 -8.75 -3.21 -26.33
C ILE A 182 -8.60 -3.71 -27.77
N LEU A 183 -9.49 -3.31 -28.68
CA LEU A 183 -9.42 -3.69 -30.09
C LEU A 183 -8.17 -3.09 -30.76
N ALA A 184 -7.89 -1.80 -30.50
CA ALA A 184 -6.68 -1.14 -30.99
C ALA A 184 -5.40 -1.85 -30.49
N TRP A 185 -5.39 -2.24 -29.21
CA TRP A 185 -4.27 -2.98 -28.61
C TRP A 185 -4.11 -4.39 -29.19
N THR A 186 -5.23 -5.06 -29.47
CA THR A 186 -5.24 -6.38 -30.11
C THR A 186 -4.65 -6.30 -31.53
N GLY A 187 -5.05 -5.30 -32.31
CA GLY A 187 -4.47 -5.03 -33.63
C GLY A 187 -2.97 -4.77 -33.56
N PHE A 188 -2.53 -3.95 -32.59
CA PHE A 188 -1.12 -3.73 -32.33
C PHE A 188 -0.37 -5.02 -32.00
N LYS A 189 -0.87 -5.85 -31.07
CA LYS A 189 -0.18 -7.07 -30.63
C LYS A 189 -0.02 -8.11 -31.75
N THR A 190 -1.04 -8.21 -32.61
CA THR A 190 -1.08 -9.15 -33.74
C THR A 190 -0.18 -8.73 -34.89
N LEU A 191 -0.17 -7.44 -35.24
CA LEU A 191 0.51 -6.95 -36.45
C LEU A 191 1.93 -6.43 -36.21
N TYR A 192 2.23 -5.94 -35.01
CA TYR A 192 3.56 -5.45 -34.67
C TYR A 192 4.49 -6.60 -34.28
N VAL A 193 5.21 -7.18 -35.25
CA VAL A 193 6.20 -8.24 -35.03
C VAL A 193 7.61 -7.63 -34.92
N PRO A 194 8.31 -7.76 -33.78
CA PRO A 194 9.67 -7.24 -33.64
C PRO A 194 10.62 -7.91 -34.65
N THR A 195 11.32 -7.10 -35.45
CA THR A 195 12.29 -7.58 -36.45
C THR A 195 13.58 -8.14 -35.83
N GLN A 196 13.81 -7.97 -34.53
CA GLN A 196 15.04 -8.38 -33.84
C GLN A 196 14.87 -9.73 -33.12
N ALA A 197 15.73 -10.70 -33.47
CA ALA A 197 15.78 -12.02 -32.85
C ALA A 197 16.20 -12.01 -31.36
N THR A 198 16.85 -10.95 -30.88
CA THR A 198 17.37 -10.86 -29.51
C THR A 198 17.25 -9.44 -28.96
N GLY A 199 16.06 -9.02 -28.52
CA GLY A 199 15.93 -7.75 -27.81
C GLY A 199 14.54 -7.13 -27.68
N THR A 200 13.55 -7.83 -27.10
CA THR A 200 12.18 -7.29 -26.88
C THR A 200 12.07 -6.17 -25.82
N ARG A 201 13.19 -5.59 -25.37
CA ARG A 201 13.23 -4.60 -24.29
C ARG A 201 13.13 -3.16 -24.77
N GLN A 202 13.66 -2.81 -25.94
CA GLN A 202 13.50 -1.47 -26.53
C GLN A 202 12.92 -1.66 -27.91
N LEU A 203 11.58 -1.68 -27.97
CA LEU A 203 10.86 -1.73 -29.23
C LEU A 203 10.75 -0.32 -29.78
N ASN A 204 11.19 -0.14 -31.02
CA ASN A 204 11.05 1.11 -31.75
C ASN A 204 9.57 1.39 -32.02
N LYS A 205 9.24 2.67 -32.24
CA LYS A 205 7.91 3.05 -32.73
C LYS A 205 7.58 2.24 -34.00
N PRO A 206 6.34 1.72 -34.16
CA PRO A 206 5.93 1.07 -35.40
C PRO A 206 6.11 2.01 -36.58
N ASP A 207 6.56 1.45 -37.69
CA ASP A 207 6.71 2.14 -38.96
C ASP A 207 5.34 2.54 -39.55
N PRO A 208 5.31 3.53 -40.47
CA PRO A 208 4.07 3.99 -41.08
C PRO A 208 3.23 2.86 -41.71
N ASP A 209 3.88 1.88 -42.35
CA ASP A 209 3.19 0.77 -43.02
C ASP A 209 2.50 -0.15 -42.00
N THR A 210 3.17 -0.45 -40.87
CA THR A 210 2.54 -1.16 -39.76
C THR A 210 1.34 -0.40 -39.18
N TRP A 211 1.43 0.93 -39.04
CA TRP A 211 0.30 1.74 -38.55
C TRP A 211 -0.90 1.74 -39.51
N GLU A 212 -0.65 1.75 -40.82
CA GLU A 212 -1.71 1.58 -41.82
C GLU A 212 -2.36 0.20 -41.72
N ALA A 213 -1.57 -0.86 -41.53
CA ALA A 213 -2.09 -2.21 -41.35
C ALA A 213 -2.95 -2.32 -40.09
N ILE A 214 -2.52 -1.71 -38.97
CA ILE A 214 -3.28 -1.66 -37.71
C ILE A 214 -4.59 -0.89 -37.91
N ALA A 215 -4.57 0.24 -38.62
CA ALA A 215 -5.78 1.01 -38.91
C ALA A 215 -6.77 0.24 -39.79
N LYS A 216 -6.29 -0.48 -40.82
CA LYS A 216 -7.14 -1.35 -41.65
C LYS A 216 -7.77 -2.46 -40.84
N PHE A 217 -6.99 -3.16 -40.00
CA PHE A 217 -7.49 -4.21 -39.12
C PHE A 217 -8.55 -3.68 -38.15
N TYR A 218 -8.26 -2.58 -37.46
CA TYR A 218 -9.20 -1.92 -36.55
C TYR A 218 -10.50 -1.54 -37.28
N ASN A 219 -10.38 -1.01 -38.50
CA ASN A 219 -11.53 -0.54 -39.26
C ASN A 219 -12.43 -1.66 -39.80
N ILE A 220 -11.91 -2.87 -39.97
CA ILE A 220 -12.70 -4.06 -40.33
C ILE A 220 -13.37 -4.64 -39.07
N GLU A 221 -12.58 -4.90 -38.03
CA GLU A 221 -13.07 -5.60 -36.83
C GLU A 221 -14.10 -4.77 -36.05
N ARG A 222 -14.01 -3.45 -36.08
CA ARG A 222 -15.00 -2.56 -35.45
C ARG A 222 -16.42 -2.75 -35.99
N GLU A 223 -16.57 -3.11 -37.27
CA GLU A 223 -17.90 -3.32 -37.87
C GLU A 223 -18.56 -4.59 -37.32
N THR A 224 -17.75 -5.54 -36.86
CA THR A 224 -18.20 -6.82 -36.31
C THR A 224 -18.28 -6.85 -34.78
N GLN A 225 -17.39 -6.11 -34.09
CA GLN A 225 -17.19 -6.22 -32.64
C GLN A 225 -17.68 -4.99 -31.84
N LEU A 226 -17.89 -3.84 -32.50
CA LEU A 226 -18.26 -2.59 -31.83
C LEU A 226 -19.61 -2.06 -32.33
N SER A 227 -20.21 -1.16 -31.53
CA SER A 227 -21.46 -0.48 -31.88
C SER A 227 -21.35 0.26 -33.22
N PRO A 228 -22.41 0.26 -34.06
CA PRO A 228 -22.42 0.85 -35.41
C PRO A 228 -22.24 2.39 -35.43
N LYS A 229 -22.26 3.04 -34.27
CA LYS A 229 -22.01 4.49 -34.10
C LYS A 229 -20.54 4.84 -33.89
N THR A 230 -19.66 3.86 -33.77
CA THR A 230 -18.23 4.13 -33.63
C THR A 230 -17.76 4.91 -34.88
N THR A 231 -16.74 5.76 -34.77
CA THR A 231 -16.13 6.43 -35.94
C THR A 231 -14.89 5.67 -36.44
N PRO A 232 -14.60 5.69 -37.76
CA PRO A 232 -13.38 5.09 -38.29
C PRO A 232 -12.15 5.79 -37.73
N ALA A 233 -11.12 5.02 -37.37
CA ALA A 233 -9.91 5.56 -36.79
C ALA A 233 -8.81 5.70 -37.85
N SER A 234 -8.10 6.83 -37.81
CA SER A 234 -6.89 7.05 -38.61
C SER A 234 -5.67 6.41 -37.93
N PRO A 235 -4.59 6.12 -38.68
CA PRO A 235 -3.33 5.64 -38.11
C PRO A 235 -2.79 6.56 -36.99
N ALA A 236 -2.87 7.88 -37.17
CA ALA A 236 -2.43 8.86 -36.18
C ALA A 236 -3.30 8.87 -34.91
N THR A 237 -4.61 8.65 -35.05
CA THR A 237 -5.53 8.54 -33.91
C THR A 237 -5.21 7.30 -33.08
N LEU A 238 -4.96 6.16 -33.73
CA LEU A 238 -4.62 4.91 -33.05
C LEU A 238 -3.25 4.97 -32.37
N GLU A 239 -2.26 5.62 -33.00
CA GLU A 239 -0.97 5.87 -32.38
C GLU A 239 -1.13 6.67 -31.07
N ARG A 240 -1.91 7.75 -31.11
CA ARG A 240 -2.17 8.59 -29.93
C ARG A 240 -2.87 7.81 -28.83
N SER A 241 -3.91 7.04 -29.18
CA SER A 241 -4.66 6.21 -28.25
C SER A 241 -3.77 5.16 -27.58
N LEU A 242 -2.97 4.42 -28.33
CA LEU A 242 -2.08 3.40 -27.78
C LEU A 242 -0.93 3.99 -26.95
N THR A 243 -0.37 5.12 -27.36
CA THR A 243 0.62 5.84 -26.56
C THR A 243 0.02 6.26 -25.21
N GLN A 244 -1.24 6.70 -25.21
CA GLN A 244 -1.95 7.05 -23.99
C GLN A 244 -2.25 5.82 -23.13
N CYS A 245 -2.65 4.68 -23.72
CA CYS A 245 -2.78 3.41 -23.01
C CYS A 245 -1.47 2.99 -22.33
N ALA A 246 -0.33 3.16 -22.99
CA ALA A 246 0.98 2.85 -22.40
C ALA A 246 1.28 3.73 -21.18
N LYS A 247 0.92 5.03 -21.24
CA LYS A 247 1.06 5.95 -20.11
C LYS A 247 0.17 5.55 -18.93
N TRP A 248 -1.11 5.29 -19.16
CA TRP A 248 -2.03 4.86 -18.11
C TRP A 248 -1.63 3.52 -17.50
N ALA A 249 -1.24 2.55 -18.33
CA ALA A 249 -0.70 1.28 -17.84
C ALA A 249 0.56 1.48 -17.00
N ARG A 250 1.43 2.44 -17.38
CA ARG A 250 2.62 2.76 -16.59
C ARG A 250 2.27 3.39 -15.25
N LEU A 251 1.37 4.38 -15.21
CA LEU A 251 0.93 4.98 -13.94
C LEU A 251 0.28 3.94 -13.01
N TYR A 252 -0.54 3.04 -13.57
CA TYR A 252 -1.24 2.01 -12.79
C TYR A 252 -0.27 0.95 -12.23
N LEU A 253 0.66 0.45 -13.04
CA LEU A 253 1.60 -0.59 -12.63
C LEU A 253 2.76 -0.03 -11.81
N TYR A 254 3.12 1.22 -12.06
CA TYR A 254 4.27 1.92 -11.50
C TYR A 254 3.88 3.35 -11.11
N PRO A 255 3.10 3.53 -10.04
CA PRO A 255 2.73 4.87 -9.58
C PRO A 255 4.01 5.63 -9.22
N THR A 256 4.14 6.84 -9.74
CA THR A 256 5.23 7.75 -9.39
C THR A 256 4.99 8.24 -7.96
N VAL A 257 5.78 7.75 -7.02
CA VAL A 257 5.76 8.27 -5.64
C VAL A 257 6.58 9.56 -5.64
N GLY A 258 5.90 10.70 -5.49
CA GLY A 258 6.55 11.98 -5.22
C GLY A 258 6.87 12.11 -3.74
N SER A 259 7.92 12.86 -3.42
CA SER A 259 8.17 13.23 -2.01
C SER A 259 7.08 14.20 -1.54
N LEU A 260 6.55 13.95 -0.35
CA LEU A 260 5.60 14.85 0.31
C LEU A 260 6.28 16.10 0.91
N ASN A 261 7.60 16.07 1.03
CA ASN A 261 8.42 17.15 1.59
C ASN A 261 8.93 18.11 0.51
N ILE A 262 8.20 18.24 -0.60
CA ILE A 262 8.52 19.20 -1.67
C ILE A 262 7.63 20.41 -1.45
N ALA A 263 8.20 21.61 -1.63
CA ALA A 263 7.46 22.85 -1.65
C ALA A 263 6.39 22.82 -2.75
N LYS A 264 5.18 23.28 -2.43
CA LYS A 264 4.06 23.32 -3.39
C LYS A 264 4.34 24.16 -4.64
N SER A 265 5.18 25.19 -4.51
CA SER A 265 5.65 26.04 -5.60
C SER A 265 6.96 26.72 -5.21
N ASP A 266 7.70 27.24 -6.19
CA ASP A 266 9.01 27.90 -5.99
C ASP A 266 8.98 29.11 -5.03
N SER A 267 7.80 29.64 -4.69
CA SER A 267 7.62 30.74 -3.74
C SER A 267 6.92 30.35 -2.43
N ASP A 268 6.50 29.11 -2.28
CA ASP A 268 5.75 28.63 -1.11
C ASP A 268 6.67 27.87 -0.16
N THR A 269 6.65 28.23 1.12
CA THR A 269 7.40 27.50 2.16
C THR A 269 6.65 26.27 2.65
N ARG A 270 5.39 26.08 2.25
CA ARG A 270 4.56 24.95 2.66
C ARG A 270 4.90 23.70 1.87
N GLU A 271 5.10 22.61 2.59
CA GLU A 271 5.31 21.27 2.05
C GLU A 271 3.96 20.61 1.71
N ILE A 272 3.94 19.74 0.69
CA ILE A 272 2.73 19.01 0.27
C ILE A 272 2.12 18.19 1.41
N VAL A 273 2.94 17.70 2.35
CA VAL A 273 2.49 16.93 3.51
C VAL A 273 1.53 17.71 4.42
N GLU A 274 1.66 19.04 4.48
CA GLU A 274 0.88 19.90 5.38
C GLU A 274 -0.60 20.02 4.96
N ASP A 275 -0.93 19.66 3.72
CA ASP A 275 -2.30 19.72 3.20
C ASP A 275 -3.02 18.37 3.19
N LEU A 276 -2.35 17.31 3.64
CA LEU A 276 -2.96 16.00 3.74
C LEU A 276 -3.74 15.91 5.06
N ALA A 277 -5.05 15.69 4.95
CA ALA A 277 -5.87 15.35 6.11
C ALA A 277 -5.43 13.99 6.68
N ASP A 278 -5.31 13.88 8.00
CA ASP A 278 -5.08 12.60 8.65
C ASP A 278 -6.37 11.76 8.57
N PRO A 279 -6.35 10.61 7.86
CA PRO A 279 -7.53 9.76 7.76
C PRO A 279 -7.94 9.10 9.09
N ASN A 280 -7.09 9.18 10.13
CA ASN A 280 -7.38 8.63 11.45
C ASN A 280 -7.87 9.68 12.45
N GLU A 281 -7.90 10.95 12.08
CA GLU A 281 -8.45 12.00 12.93
C GLU A 281 -9.98 11.97 12.82
N PRO A 282 -10.72 11.54 13.88
CA PRO A 282 -12.16 11.53 13.85
C PRO A 282 -12.66 12.95 13.62
N MET A 283 -13.66 13.11 12.75
CA MET A 283 -14.16 14.44 12.41
C MET A 283 -14.76 15.07 13.67
N LEU A 284 -14.61 16.39 13.87
CA LEU A 284 -15.18 17.08 15.05
C LEU A 284 -16.67 16.76 15.27
N ALA A 285 -17.42 16.56 14.19
CA ALA A 285 -18.82 16.16 14.24
C ALA A 285 -19.04 14.76 14.86
N GLU A 286 -18.11 13.82 14.65
CA GLU A 286 -18.16 12.48 15.23
C GLU A 286 -17.87 12.52 16.73
N LEU A 287 -16.89 13.36 17.15
CA LEU A 287 -16.59 13.57 18.56
C LEU A 287 -17.78 14.20 19.31
N ILE A 288 -18.43 15.20 18.70
CA ILE A 288 -19.65 15.82 19.26
C ILE A 288 -20.77 14.79 19.39
N ALA A 289 -21.00 13.98 18.35
CA ALA A 289 -22.05 12.96 18.38
C ALA A 289 -21.79 11.87 19.45
N GLU A 290 -20.53 11.53 19.70
CA GLU A 290 -20.15 10.57 20.74
C GLU A 290 -20.35 11.16 22.15
N GLU A 291 -19.96 12.42 22.36
CA GLU A 291 -20.17 13.15 23.62
C GLU A 291 -21.68 13.26 23.93
N GLU A 292 -22.49 13.70 22.98
CA GLU A 292 -23.95 13.80 23.13
C GLU A 292 -24.59 12.43 23.43
N ASN A 293 -24.08 11.35 22.83
CA ASN A 293 -24.55 10.00 23.13
C ASN A 293 -24.22 9.57 24.57
N GLN A 294 -23.02 9.87 25.05
CA GLN A 294 -22.60 9.56 26.42
C GLN A 294 -23.42 10.34 27.46
N ASP A 295 -23.69 11.61 27.18
CA ASP A 295 -24.55 12.45 28.02
C ASP A 295 -25.98 11.89 28.07
N ARG A 296 -26.55 11.51 26.92
CA ARG A 296 -27.89 10.91 26.87
C ARG A 296 -27.96 9.59 27.63
N GLN A 297 -26.94 8.74 27.52
CA GLN A 297 -26.88 7.49 28.29
C GLN A 297 -26.80 7.75 29.80
N THR A 298 -25.98 8.71 30.21
CA THR A 298 -25.85 9.10 31.62
C THR A 298 -27.17 9.62 32.18
N GLN A 299 -27.86 10.48 31.43
CA GLN A 299 -29.17 11.00 31.78
C GLN A 299 -30.21 9.88 31.91
N GLN A 300 -30.24 8.90 30.99
CA GLN A 300 -31.15 7.76 31.07
C GLN A 300 -30.92 6.90 32.30
N VAL A 301 -29.66 6.65 32.66
CA VAL A 301 -29.31 5.88 33.87
C VAL A 301 -29.77 6.61 35.14
N GLN A 302 -29.53 7.92 35.23
CA GLN A 302 -29.95 8.73 36.37
C GLN A 302 -31.48 8.79 36.50
N LEU A 303 -32.19 8.96 35.37
CA LEU A 303 -33.65 8.96 35.33
C LEU A 303 -34.23 7.65 35.87
N LYS A 304 -33.72 6.51 35.38
CA LYS A 304 -34.14 5.17 35.83
C LYS A 304 -33.88 4.97 37.32
N HIS A 305 -32.73 5.44 37.81
CA HIS A 305 -32.36 5.34 39.22
C HIS A 305 -33.31 6.17 40.11
N THR A 306 -33.62 7.42 39.72
CA THR A 306 -34.56 8.28 40.44
C THR A 306 -35.95 7.64 40.53
N LEU A 307 -36.45 7.09 39.43
CA LEU A 307 -37.76 6.42 39.39
C LEU A 307 -37.80 5.17 40.26
N THR A 308 -36.76 4.34 40.20
CA THR A 308 -36.66 3.12 41.02
C THR A 308 -36.61 3.47 42.51
N THR A 309 -35.82 4.48 42.89
CA THR A 309 -35.74 4.96 44.27
C THR A 309 -37.08 5.55 44.75
N ALA A 310 -37.82 6.23 43.87
CA ALA A 310 -39.13 6.77 44.21
C ALA A 310 -40.18 5.65 44.39
N LEU A 311 -40.10 4.57 43.61
CA LEU A 311 -40.92 3.37 43.80
C LEU A 311 -40.63 2.69 45.13
N GLU A 312 -39.36 2.49 45.50
CA GLU A 312 -38.96 1.84 46.77
C GLU A 312 -39.45 2.60 48.02
N ARG A 313 -39.67 3.91 47.92
CA ARG A 313 -40.21 4.75 49.00
C ARG A 313 -41.72 4.63 49.18
N LEU A 314 -42.42 4.02 48.22
CA LEU A 314 -43.86 3.78 48.35
C LEU A 314 -44.13 2.67 49.36
N LYS A 315 -45.30 2.72 50.01
CA LYS A 315 -45.72 1.67 50.94
C LYS A 315 -45.93 0.34 50.18
N PRO A 316 -45.66 -0.82 50.82
CA PRO A 316 -45.83 -2.13 50.19
C PRO A 316 -47.24 -2.34 49.62
N ASP A 317 -48.29 -1.93 50.35
CA ASP A 317 -49.68 -2.01 49.86
C ASP A 317 -49.94 -1.18 48.58
N VAL A 318 -49.16 -0.13 48.33
CA VAL A 318 -49.30 0.73 47.15
C VAL A 318 -48.51 0.16 45.98
N LEU A 319 -47.34 -0.45 46.26
CA LEU A 319 -46.57 -1.19 45.27
C LEU A 319 -47.33 -2.40 44.74
N GLU A 320 -48.01 -3.13 45.62
CA GLU A 320 -48.85 -4.27 45.22
C GLU A 320 -50.01 -3.82 44.32
N ILE A 321 -50.68 -2.71 44.64
CA ILE A 321 -51.72 -2.13 43.78
C ILE A 321 -51.17 -1.70 42.41
N LEU A 322 -49.99 -1.06 42.37
CA LEU A 322 -49.37 -0.66 41.10
C LEU A 322 -48.99 -1.87 40.25
N ARG A 323 -48.44 -2.92 40.88
CA ARG A 323 -48.10 -4.18 40.23
C ARG A 323 -49.34 -4.84 39.61
N LEU A 324 -50.42 -5.00 40.38
CA LEU A 324 -51.67 -5.58 39.89
C LEU A 324 -52.26 -4.77 38.72
N TYR A 325 -52.14 -3.44 38.76
CA TYR A 325 -52.66 -2.56 37.71
C TYR A 325 -51.80 -2.54 36.44
N TYR A 326 -50.47 -2.38 36.55
CA TYR A 326 -49.58 -2.18 35.41
C TYR A 326 -48.94 -3.47 34.87
N GLU A 327 -48.62 -4.44 35.74
CA GLU A 327 -48.04 -5.73 35.32
C GLU A 327 -49.12 -6.72 34.87
N GLN A 328 -50.20 -6.82 35.64
CA GLN A 328 -51.25 -7.83 35.42
C GLN A 328 -52.45 -7.27 34.64
N GLY A 329 -52.49 -5.96 34.38
CA GLY A 329 -53.55 -5.30 33.61
C GLY A 329 -54.94 -5.39 34.26
N LEU A 330 -55.02 -5.61 35.57
CA LEU A 330 -56.28 -5.77 36.28
C LEU A 330 -57.02 -4.43 36.39
N THR A 331 -58.35 -4.49 36.32
CA THR A 331 -59.16 -3.29 36.51
C THR A 331 -59.18 -2.88 37.98
N GLN A 332 -59.50 -1.61 38.26
CA GLN A 332 -59.62 -1.11 39.63
C GLN A 332 -60.68 -1.87 40.46
N GLN A 333 -61.66 -2.49 39.79
CA GLN A 333 -62.69 -3.32 40.43
C GLN A 333 -62.14 -4.70 40.82
N ASP A 334 -61.34 -5.31 39.95
CA ASP A 334 -60.71 -6.61 40.21
C ASP A 334 -59.70 -6.51 41.36
N ILE A 335 -58.88 -5.45 41.36
CA ILE A 335 -57.91 -5.17 42.44
C ILE A 335 -58.63 -4.94 43.78
N ALA A 336 -59.74 -4.21 43.75
CA ALA A 336 -60.57 -3.96 44.93
C ALA A 336 -61.14 -5.27 45.51
N GLN A 337 -61.54 -6.20 44.65
CA GLN A 337 -62.07 -7.50 45.05
C GLN A 337 -60.96 -8.44 45.57
N GLN A 338 -59.77 -8.40 44.97
CA GLN A 338 -58.63 -9.23 45.36
C GLN A 338 -58.00 -8.80 46.70
N LEU A 339 -57.95 -7.50 46.97
CA LEU A 339 -57.35 -6.93 48.18
C LEU A 339 -58.37 -6.57 49.27
N ASP A 340 -59.63 -7.03 49.14
CA ASP A 340 -60.76 -6.77 50.05
C ASP A 340 -60.89 -5.28 50.43
N MET A 341 -60.88 -4.40 49.43
CA MET A 341 -60.99 -2.96 49.62
C MET A 341 -61.96 -2.31 48.65
N LYS A 342 -62.42 -1.10 48.97
CA LYS A 342 -63.35 -0.36 48.10
C LYS A 342 -62.61 0.21 46.87
N GLN A 343 -63.21 0.13 45.69
CA GLN A 343 -62.65 0.64 44.42
C GLN A 343 -62.11 2.08 44.50
N TYR A 344 -62.82 2.99 45.17
CA TYR A 344 -62.36 4.39 45.31
C TYR A 344 -61.04 4.50 46.09
N THR A 345 -60.73 3.52 46.96
CA THR A 345 -59.48 3.45 47.70
C THR A 345 -58.33 3.05 46.78
N VAL A 346 -58.56 2.11 45.85
CA VAL A 346 -57.59 1.71 44.81
C VAL A 346 -57.28 2.89 43.90
N SER A 347 -58.33 3.57 43.38
CA SER A 347 -58.21 4.78 42.56
C SER A 347 -57.37 5.86 43.25
N ARG A 348 -57.71 6.20 44.50
CA ARG A 348 -56.99 7.22 45.26
C ARG A 348 -55.53 6.85 45.55
N ARG A 349 -55.23 5.56 45.77
CA ARG A 349 -53.87 5.08 45.99
C ARG A 349 -53.04 5.12 44.69
N LEU A 350 -53.61 4.75 43.55
CA LEU A 350 -52.98 4.87 42.23
C LEU A 350 -52.65 6.32 41.89
N THR A 351 -53.61 7.24 42.04
CA THR A 351 -53.38 8.67 41.77
C THR A 351 -52.29 9.25 42.65
N LYS A 352 -52.30 8.94 43.95
CA LYS A 352 -51.30 9.44 44.89
C LYS A 352 -49.90 8.86 44.61
N ALA A 353 -49.82 7.62 44.15
CA ALA A 353 -48.56 7.02 43.74
C ALA A 353 -47.99 7.70 42.49
N ARG A 354 -48.83 7.94 41.46
CA ARG A 354 -48.45 8.68 40.25
C ARG A 354 -47.97 10.09 40.57
N GLU A 355 -48.68 10.83 41.43
CA GLU A 355 -48.28 12.16 41.89
C GLU A 355 -46.90 12.14 42.57
N THR A 356 -46.59 11.09 43.33
CA THR A 356 -45.31 10.95 44.02
C THR A 356 -44.16 10.70 43.04
N LEU A 357 -44.37 9.84 42.05
CA LEU A 357 -43.41 9.56 40.99
C LEU A 357 -43.19 10.78 40.09
N LEU A 358 -44.27 11.49 39.72
CA LEU A 358 -44.23 12.74 38.98
C LEU A 358 -43.44 13.83 39.70
N LYS A 359 -43.63 13.97 41.02
CA LYS A 359 -42.85 14.93 41.83
C LYS A 359 -41.37 14.59 41.86
N ALA A 360 -41.02 13.30 41.98
CA ALA A 360 -39.63 12.86 41.96
C ALA A 360 -38.97 13.14 40.59
N LEU A 361 -39.70 12.89 39.49
CA LEU A 361 -39.25 13.21 38.14
C LEU A 361 -39.08 14.71 37.93
N ALA A 362 -40.07 15.52 38.31
CA ALA A 362 -40.02 16.96 38.18
C ALA A 362 -38.84 17.56 38.95
N GLN A 363 -38.57 17.05 40.16
CA GLN A 363 -37.43 17.49 40.96
C GLN A 363 -36.09 17.09 40.34
N TRP A 364 -36.00 15.92 39.69
CA TRP A 364 -34.81 15.53 38.95
C TRP A 364 -34.60 16.40 37.70
N THR A 365 -35.66 16.65 36.91
CA THR A 365 -35.56 17.49 35.71
C THR A 365 -35.13 18.92 36.05
N GLN A 366 -35.60 19.46 37.18
CA GLN A 366 -35.24 20.80 37.64
C GLN A 366 -33.75 20.89 38.04
N ASN A 367 -33.17 19.80 38.54
CA ASN A 367 -31.78 19.77 39.01
C ASN A 367 -30.77 19.36 37.92
N ALA A 368 -31.20 18.61 36.90
CA ALA A 368 -30.31 18.02 35.90
C ALA A 368 -30.30 18.75 34.55
N LEU A 369 -31.35 19.51 34.22
CA LEU A 369 -31.54 20.11 32.89
C LEU A 369 -31.64 21.64 32.89
N ASP A 370 -31.47 22.31 34.05
CA ASP A 370 -31.58 23.78 34.21
C ASP A 370 -32.82 24.41 33.52
N GLY A 371 -33.89 23.63 33.34
CA GLY A 371 -35.06 23.99 32.55
C GLY A 371 -36.26 24.40 33.39
N GLU A 372 -37.00 25.42 32.93
CA GLU A 372 -38.29 25.80 33.51
C GLU A 372 -39.34 24.71 33.26
N LEU A 373 -39.90 24.15 34.33
CA LEU A 373 -41.00 23.19 34.26
C LEU A 373 -42.29 23.90 33.81
N THR A 374 -42.58 23.86 32.52
CA THR A 374 -43.86 24.33 31.98
C THR A 374 -44.97 23.31 32.24
N SER A 375 -46.22 23.76 32.30
CA SER A 375 -47.39 22.89 32.48
C SER A 375 -47.52 21.85 31.35
N GLU A 376 -47.03 22.17 30.15
CA GLU A 376 -47.04 21.26 29.00
C GLU A 376 -45.96 20.17 29.12
N ALA A 377 -44.76 20.51 29.59
CA ALA A 377 -43.70 19.54 29.88
C ALA A 377 -44.13 18.53 30.94
N ILE A 378 -44.83 18.98 31.99
CA ILE A 378 -45.34 18.10 33.05
C ILE A 378 -46.38 17.10 32.51
N ALA A 379 -47.26 17.53 31.58
CA ALA A 379 -48.24 16.64 30.96
C ALA A 379 -47.58 15.57 30.07
N GLN A 380 -46.53 15.95 29.33
CA GLN A 380 -45.75 15.01 28.52
C GLN A 380 -44.98 14.01 29.39
N ILE A 381 -44.33 14.47 30.46
CA ILE A 381 -43.64 13.62 31.45
C ILE A 381 -44.63 12.63 32.09
N SER A 382 -45.86 13.07 32.38
CA SER A 382 -46.91 12.19 32.91
C SER A 382 -47.28 11.07 31.95
N THR A 383 -47.34 11.35 30.65
CA THR A 383 -47.68 10.34 29.64
C THR A 383 -46.55 9.32 29.51
N LEU A 384 -45.30 9.79 29.43
CA LEU A 384 -44.11 8.93 29.35
C LEU A 384 -43.90 8.11 30.63
N LEU A 385 -44.23 8.65 31.79
CA LEU A 385 -44.22 7.90 33.05
C LEU A 385 -45.23 6.75 33.03
N GLU A 386 -46.43 6.96 32.48
CA GLU A 386 -47.42 5.89 32.35
C GLU A 386 -46.94 4.77 31.43
N GLU A 387 -46.37 5.11 30.26
CA GLU A 387 -45.77 4.14 29.34
C GLU A 387 -44.59 3.37 29.97
N TRP A 388 -43.77 4.07 30.75
CA TRP A 388 -42.66 3.45 31.49
C TRP A 388 -43.17 2.48 32.56
N LEU A 389 -44.24 2.82 33.30
CA LEU A 389 -44.81 1.94 34.32
C LEU A 389 -45.40 0.65 33.74
N TYR A 390 -45.94 0.69 32.51
CA TYR A 390 -46.38 -0.51 31.77
C TYR A 390 -45.23 -1.38 31.27
N SER A 391 -44.06 -0.79 31.00
CA SER A 391 -42.87 -1.52 30.52
C SER A 391 -41.88 -1.89 31.64
N TYR A 392 -42.11 -1.43 32.86
CA TYR A 392 -41.28 -1.71 34.02
C TYR A 392 -41.41 -3.17 34.49
N SER A 393 -40.29 -3.80 34.85
CA SER A 393 -40.25 -5.16 35.40
C SER A 393 -40.44 -5.13 36.91
N TRP A 394 -41.64 -5.42 37.39
CA TRP A 394 -42.07 -5.40 38.80
C TRP A 394 -41.55 -6.59 39.66
N LYS A 395 -40.36 -7.11 39.36
CA LYS A 395 -39.79 -8.31 40.01
C LYS A 395 -39.23 -8.05 41.40
#